data_AF-A0A6P4E6J6-F1
#
_entry.id   AF-A0A6P4E6J6-F1
#
_cell.length_a   1.000
_cell.length_b   1.000
_cell.length_c   1.000
_cell.angle_alpha   90.00
_cell.angle_beta   90.00
_cell.angle_gamma   90.00
#
_symmetry.space_group_name_H-M   'P 1'
#
loop_
_entity.id
_entity.type
_entity.pdbx_description
1 polymer ?
#
loop_
_entity_poly.entity_id
_entity_poly.type
_entity_poly.pdbx_seq_one_letter_code
_entity_poly.pdbx_strand_id
1 'polypeptide(L)'
;MNLYLFIATFINWLLWSAQSQQLNVSVIRHLVGTQHLLQSFKGEYIPKEFFKSIEKSESSKKNLQNKLRHFLEKLQKNLTMSSVLSDPENTTTSAENYILKMQELSTFFYKASYIFEQFAIDSESFYEISKNSSHELLLKLRQVPTAQPTLVKVLLTNYFAEMEFFHVLFSEVIDEALEYTTETLRAIQKLFFNYADTQSLILQNWKLKLSLECCKLYADFLQYYSAQIFKCAAVDQLNFAYDIYAVTEINVKYIIKQLEFRIQRIFNCFMIKSFTIRCKFLNSAERDLENLFIKLNELEMYLDVKIKKRSVSDPIFRQKTTWHENTRKFISTIDDCLPIDFPRSQMSTDLKECFFFLNNELCSYNDRTLINVTINIHI
;
A
#
# COMPACT_ATOMS: atom_id res chain seq x y z
N MET A 1 -73.18 48.04 -1.59
CA MET A 1 -72.01 47.15 -1.71
C MET A 1 -72.37 46.08 -2.73
N ASN A 2 -71.72 46.10 -3.90
CA ASN A 2 -72.22 45.43 -5.12
C ASN A 2 -72.04 43.90 -5.08
N LEU A 3 -73.15 43.17 -5.13
CA LEU A 3 -73.22 41.70 -5.17
C LEU A 3 -72.36 41.09 -6.31
N TYR A 4 -72.28 41.79 -7.44
CA TYR A 4 -71.46 41.41 -8.59
C TYR A 4 -69.96 41.39 -8.31
N LEU A 5 -69.46 42.33 -7.49
CA LEU A 5 -68.04 42.36 -7.10
C LEU A 5 -67.71 41.20 -6.17
N PHE A 6 -68.64 40.82 -5.28
CA PHE A 6 -68.45 39.69 -4.37
C PHE A 6 -68.42 38.35 -5.12
N ILE A 7 -69.33 38.17 -6.08
CA ILE A 7 -69.38 36.98 -6.93
C ILE A 7 -68.11 36.87 -7.79
N ALA A 8 -67.63 37.97 -8.37
CA ALA A 8 -66.40 37.97 -9.16
C ALA A 8 -65.17 37.61 -8.32
N THR A 9 -65.07 38.14 -7.08
CA THR A 9 -63.97 37.76 -6.17
C THR A 9 -64.05 36.31 -5.71
N PHE A 10 -65.25 35.79 -5.50
CA PHE A 10 -65.46 34.40 -5.07
C PHE A 10 -65.14 33.39 -6.18
N ILE A 11 -65.54 33.68 -7.42
CA ILE A 11 -65.22 32.86 -8.59
C ILE A 11 -63.70 32.88 -8.85
N ASN A 12 -63.05 34.03 -8.72
CA ASN A 12 -61.61 34.12 -8.87
C ASN A 12 -60.90 33.31 -7.78
N TRP A 13 -61.35 33.38 -6.53
CA TRP A 13 -60.80 32.58 -5.43
C TRP A 13 -61.00 31.06 -5.62
N LEU A 14 -62.14 30.64 -6.18
CA LEU A 14 -62.39 29.24 -6.57
C LEU A 14 -61.51 28.76 -7.72
N LEU A 15 -61.24 29.61 -8.71
CA LEU A 15 -60.31 29.31 -9.81
C LEU A 15 -58.87 29.16 -9.31
N TRP A 16 -58.44 30.03 -8.39
CA TRP A 16 -57.13 29.94 -7.76
C TRP A 16 -56.98 28.71 -6.84
N SER A 17 -58.03 28.32 -6.11
CA SER A 17 -57.99 27.12 -5.28
C SER A 17 -58.02 25.83 -6.12
N ALA A 18 -58.78 25.79 -7.21
CA ALA A 18 -58.78 24.67 -8.17
C ALA A 18 -57.42 24.53 -8.90
N GLN A 19 -56.79 25.64 -9.31
CA GLN A 19 -55.43 25.61 -9.88
C GLN A 19 -54.38 25.16 -8.85
N SER A 20 -54.51 25.54 -7.58
CA SER A 20 -53.61 25.06 -6.51
C SER A 20 -53.76 23.56 -6.23
N GLN A 21 -54.97 23.01 -6.34
CA GLN A 21 -55.24 21.58 -6.17
C GLN A 21 -54.75 20.76 -7.37
N GLN A 22 -54.86 21.25 -8.60
CA GLN A 22 -54.28 20.60 -9.79
C GLN A 22 -52.74 20.60 -9.77
N LEU A 23 -52.11 21.64 -9.23
CA LEU A 23 -50.67 21.68 -8.96
C LEU A 23 -50.27 20.66 -7.87
N ASN A 24 -51.05 20.51 -6.80
CA ASN A 24 -50.74 19.53 -5.75
C ASN A 24 -50.92 18.07 -6.23
N VAL A 25 -51.95 17.77 -7.03
CA VAL A 25 -52.19 16.39 -7.53
C VAL A 25 -51.20 15.98 -8.61
N SER A 26 -50.72 16.90 -9.44
CA SER A 26 -49.65 16.65 -10.42
C SER A 26 -48.27 16.53 -9.76
N VAL A 27 -48.02 17.29 -8.69
CA VAL A 27 -46.81 17.15 -7.85
C VAL A 27 -46.82 15.84 -7.06
N ILE A 28 -47.97 15.38 -6.56
CA ILE A 28 -48.09 14.10 -5.83
C ILE A 28 -47.95 12.89 -6.77
N ARG A 29 -48.49 12.91 -8.00
CA ARG A 29 -48.26 11.83 -8.98
C ARG A 29 -46.82 11.76 -9.47
N HIS A 30 -46.11 12.89 -9.58
CA HIS A 30 -44.68 12.90 -9.83
C HIS A 30 -43.85 12.48 -8.60
N LEU A 31 -44.37 12.66 -7.38
CA LEU A 31 -43.72 12.23 -6.14
C LEU A 31 -43.67 10.70 -6.02
N VAL A 32 -44.72 9.98 -6.43
CA VAL A 32 -44.75 8.50 -6.34
C VAL A 32 -43.74 7.85 -7.30
N GLY A 33 -43.55 8.41 -8.50
CA GLY A 33 -42.50 7.97 -9.43
C GLY A 33 -41.08 8.39 -9.01
N THR A 34 -40.93 9.52 -8.31
CA THR A 34 -39.63 9.95 -7.77
C THR A 34 -39.29 9.27 -6.44
N GLN A 35 -40.25 8.75 -5.67
CA GLN A 35 -40.00 7.98 -4.43
C GLN A 35 -39.31 6.64 -4.71
N HIS A 36 -39.66 5.95 -5.80
CA HIS A 36 -38.95 4.74 -6.25
C HIS A 36 -37.51 5.05 -6.72
N LEU A 37 -37.30 6.22 -7.32
CA LEU A 37 -35.98 6.70 -7.75
C LEU A 37 -35.13 7.22 -6.58
N LEU A 38 -35.76 7.87 -5.59
CA LEU A 38 -35.13 8.31 -4.33
C LEU A 38 -34.73 7.14 -3.42
N GLN A 39 -35.44 6.01 -3.48
CA GLN A 39 -35.04 4.80 -2.76
C GLN A 39 -33.86 4.07 -3.42
N SER A 40 -33.65 4.24 -4.73
CA SER A 40 -32.53 3.59 -5.45
C SER A 40 -31.17 4.28 -5.25
N PHE A 41 -31.13 5.55 -4.86
CA PHE A 41 -29.89 6.35 -4.75
C PHE A 41 -29.41 6.57 -3.30
N LYS A 42 -29.99 5.85 -2.34
CA LYS A 42 -29.55 5.82 -0.94
C LYS A 42 -28.36 4.87 -0.68
N GLY A 43 -27.62 4.51 -1.73
CA GLY A 43 -26.49 3.58 -1.67
C GLY A 43 -25.18 4.32 -1.45
N GLU A 44 -24.33 3.76 -0.58
CA GLU A 44 -22.89 4.04 -0.61
C GLU A 44 -22.40 3.85 -2.06
N TYR A 45 -21.81 4.89 -2.65
CA TYR A 45 -21.26 4.82 -4.01
C TYR A 45 -19.86 4.21 -4.00
N ILE A 46 -19.19 4.25 -2.85
CA ILE A 46 -17.89 3.60 -2.64
C ILE A 46 -18.11 2.08 -2.49
N PRO A 47 -17.39 1.25 -3.24
CA PRO A 47 -17.45 -0.21 -3.10
C PRO A 47 -17.05 -0.66 -1.69
N LYS A 48 -17.70 -1.69 -1.14
CA LYS A 48 -17.33 -2.25 0.18
C LYS A 48 -15.92 -2.84 0.16
N GLU A 49 -15.50 -3.30 -1.01
CA GLU A 49 -14.17 -3.82 -1.33
C GLU A 49 -13.08 -2.78 -1.00
N PHE A 50 -13.35 -1.49 -1.21
CA PHE A 50 -12.42 -0.41 -0.86
C PHE A 50 -12.10 -0.41 0.64
N PHE A 51 -13.10 -0.36 1.50
CA PHE A 51 -12.89 -0.35 2.95
C PHE A 51 -12.29 -1.66 3.45
N LYS A 52 -12.71 -2.80 2.90
CA LYS A 52 -12.11 -4.11 3.23
C LYS A 52 -10.63 -4.17 2.86
N SER A 53 -10.25 -3.61 1.71
CA SER A 53 -8.85 -3.60 1.26
C SER A 53 -7.96 -2.79 2.20
N ILE A 54 -8.46 -1.65 2.71
CA ILE A 54 -7.78 -0.84 3.72
C ILE A 54 -7.61 -1.61 5.03
N GLU A 55 -8.68 -2.22 5.54
CA GLU A 55 -8.61 -2.98 6.80
C GLU A 55 -7.63 -4.15 6.72
N LYS A 56 -7.63 -4.87 5.59
CA LYS A 56 -6.76 -6.01 5.34
C LYS A 56 -5.28 -5.59 5.29
N SER A 57 -4.96 -4.59 4.48
CA SER A 57 -3.60 -4.07 4.33
C SER A 57 -3.07 -3.46 5.62
N GLU A 58 -3.91 -2.74 6.38
CA GLU A 58 -3.55 -2.19 7.69
C GLU A 58 -3.29 -3.28 8.74
N SER A 59 -4.08 -4.36 8.71
CA SER A 59 -3.86 -5.53 9.56
C SER A 59 -2.52 -6.20 9.25
N SER A 60 -2.20 -6.40 7.97
CA SER A 60 -0.93 -6.97 7.52
C SER A 60 0.26 -6.08 7.89
N LYS A 61 0.15 -4.75 7.75
CA LYS A 61 1.14 -3.77 8.23
C LYS A 61 1.40 -3.93 9.72
N LYS A 62 0.35 -3.93 10.55
CA LYS A 62 0.45 -4.09 12.01
C LYS A 62 1.05 -5.43 12.41
N ASN A 63 0.68 -6.50 11.71
CA ASN A 63 1.25 -7.82 11.94
C ASN A 63 2.77 -7.82 11.70
N LEU A 64 3.22 -7.25 10.59
CA LEU A 64 4.64 -7.11 10.28
C LEU A 64 5.37 -6.27 11.34
N GLN A 65 4.83 -5.09 11.69
CA GLN A 65 5.39 -4.23 12.73
C GLN A 65 5.54 -4.99 14.06
N ASN A 66 4.50 -5.71 14.48
CA ASN A 66 4.52 -6.51 15.71
C ASN A 66 5.54 -7.65 15.64
N LYS A 67 5.71 -8.29 14.49
CA LYS A 67 6.67 -9.39 14.30
C LYS A 67 8.10 -8.91 14.45
N LEU A 68 8.42 -7.74 13.88
CA LEU A 68 9.75 -7.16 13.89
C LEU A 68 10.03 -6.38 15.20
N ARG A 69 8.98 -6.05 15.95
CA ARG A 69 9.09 -5.33 17.23
C ARG A 69 9.99 -6.09 18.21
N HIS A 70 10.96 -5.39 18.77
CA HIS A 70 11.97 -5.93 19.67
C HIS A 70 12.84 -7.05 19.04
N PHE A 71 12.91 -7.17 17.70
CA PHE A 71 13.77 -8.17 17.08
C PHE A 71 15.21 -8.03 17.53
N LEU A 72 15.78 -6.82 17.48
CA LEU A 72 17.17 -6.59 17.89
C LEU A 72 17.41 -6.92 19.37
N GLU A 73 16.47 -6.57 20.25
CA GLU A 73 16.56 -6.89 21.68
C GLU A 73 16.48 -8.40 21.94
N LYS A 74 15.58 -9.09 21.23
CA LYS A 74 15.44 -10.55 21.30
C LYS A 74 16.64 -11.26 20.69
N LEU A 75 17.19 -10.74 19.59
CA LEU A 75 18.37 -11.28 18.93
C LEU A 75 19.58 -11.19 19.88
N GLN A 76 19.76 -10.05 20.55
CA GLN A 76 20.78 -9.90 21.58
C GLN A 76 20.54 -10.89 22.72
N LYS A 77 19.36 -10.95 23.32
CA LYS A 77 19.07 -11.83 24.49
C LYS A 77 19.08 -13.33 24.16
N ASN A 78 18.66 -13.74 22.96
CA ASN A 78 18.53 -15.15 22.61
C ASN A 78 19.88 -15.75 22.20
N LEU A 79 20.74 -15.00 21.51
CA LEU A 79 22.03 -15.52 21.03
C LEU A 79 23.20 -15.22 21.99
N THR A 80 23.13 -14.16 22.80
CA THR A 80 24.08 -13.99 23.91
C THR A 80 23.65 -14.85 25.11
N MET A 81 24.42 -15.88 25.42
CA MET A 81 24.45 -16.42 26.78
C MET A 81 25.10 -15.35 27.66
N SER A 82 24.32 -14.41 28.22
CA SER A 82 24.85 -13.43 29.16
C SER A 82 25.53 -14.16 30.31
N SER A 83 26.86 -14.04 30.37
CA SER A 83 27.72 -14.50 31.45
C SER A 83 27.53 -13.71 32.76
N VAL A 84 26.52 -12.85 32.85
CA VAL A 84 26.25 -12.00 34.03
C VAL A 84 25.30 -12.70 35.02
N LEU A 85 24.62 -13.79 34.62
CA LEU A 85 23.73 -14.59 35.48
C LEU A 85 23.93 -16.10 35.28
N SER A 86 25.14 -16.54 34.93
CA SER A 86 25.50 -17.95 35.01
C SER A 86 25.87 -18.29 36.45
N ASP A 87 24.91 -18.86 37.19
CA ASP A 87 25.21 -19.61 38.42
C ASP A 87 26.29 -20.66 38.08
N PRO A 88 27.39 -20.74 38.85
CA PRO A 88 28.52 -21.60 38.54
C PRO A 88 28.22 -23.11 38.68
N GLU A 89 27.01 -23.50 39.08
CA GLU A 89 26.69 -24.87 39.47
C GLU A 89 25.77 -25.63 38.49
N ASN A 90 25.33 -25.04 37.37
CA ASN A 90 24.56 -25.79 36.35
C ASN A 90 24.97 -25.41 34.92
N THR A 91 26.19 -25.80 34.53
CA THR A 91 26.63 -25.78 33.13
C THR A 91 25.97 -26.89 32.33
N THR A 92 24.70 -26.71 31.95
CA THR A 92 24.11 -27.35 30.77
C THR A 92 23.99 -26.34 29.63
N THR A 93 25.11 -25.68 29.33
CA THR A 93 25.36 -25.00 28.05
C THR A 93 25.72 -26.04 26.98
N SER A 94 24.77 -26.89 26.60
CA SER A 94 25.00 -27.90 25.55
C SER A 94 25.04 -27.22 24.18
N ALA A 95 25.89 -27.72 23.28
CA ALA A 95 25.92 -27.32 21.87
C ALA A 95 24.53 -27.39 21.21
N GLU A 96 23.68 -28.31 21.68
CA GLU A 96 22.28 -28.46 21.28
C GLU A 96 21.45 -27.20 21.50
N ASN A 97 21.65 -26.47 22.61
CA ASN A 97 20.93 -25.23 22.88
C ASN A 97 21.30 -24.14 21.86
N TYR A 98 22.57 -24.05 21.45
CA TYR A 98 22.98 -23.16 20.37
C TYR A 98 22.35 -23.56 19.03
N ILE A 99 22.34 -24.85 18.71
CA ILE A 99 21.73 -25.36 17.47
C ILE A 99 20.24 -25.00 17.40
N LEU A 100 19.49 -25.22 18.49
CA LEU A 100 18.08 -24.85 18.58
C LEU A 100 17.88 -23.35 18.35
N LYS A 101 18.67 -22.50 19.00
CA LYS A 101 18.60 -21.04 18.83
C LYS A 101 18.92 -20.58 17.39
N MET A 102 19.87 -21.22 16.72
CA MET A 102 20.19 -20.95 15.32
C MET A 102 19.03 -21.35 14.38
N GLN A 103 18.40 -22.50 14.64
CA GLN A 103 17.23 -22.96 13.88
C GLN A 103 16.02 -22.03 14.10
N GLU A 104 15.79 -21.58 15.33
CA GLU A 104 14.77 -20.58 15.67
C GLU A 104 15.01 -19.25 14.93
N LEU A 105 16.26 -18.83 14.80
CA LEU A 105 16.64 -17.63 14.05
C LEU A 105 16.31 -17.75 12.56
N SER A 106 16.72 -18.84 11.90
CA SER A 106 16.37 -19.10 10.48
C SER A 106 14.84 -19.17 10.30
N THR A 107 14.16 -19.89 11.19
CA THR A 107 12.68 -19.96 11.20
C THR A 107 12.04 -18.59 11.37
N PHE A 108 12.62 -17.70 12.17
CA PHE A 108 12.15 -16.33 12.31
C PHE A 108 12.24 -15.58 10.97
N PHE A 109 13.37 -15.65 10.27
CA PHE A 109 13.55 -14.96 8.98
C PHE A 109 12.60 -15.47 7.90
N TYR A 110 12.37 -16.79 7.79
CA TYR A 110 11.33 -17.35 6.90
C TYR A 110 9.92 -16.86 7.26
N LYS A 111 9.58 -16.88 8.56
CA LYS A 111 8.26 -16.39 9.00
C LYS A 111 8.10 -14.89 8.72
N ALA A 112 9.17 -14.11 8.90
CA ALA A 112 9.16 -12.68 8.61
C ALA A 112 9.03 -12.43 7.10
N SER A 113 9.75 -13.17 6.24
CA SER A 113 9.65 -13.03 4.78
C SER A 113 8.22 -13.28 4.29
N TYR A 114 7.53 -14.30 4.81
CA TYR A 114 6.13 -14.54 4.47
C TYR A 114 5.19 -13.40 4.90
N ILE A 115 5.45 -12.76 6.04
CA ILE A 115 4.65 -11.62 6.49
C ILE A 115 4.94 -10.37 5.63
N PHE A 116 6.17 -10.18 5.16
CA PHE A 116 6.49 -9.14 4.17
C PHE A 116 5.75 -9.37 2.85
N GLU A 117 5.75 -10.60 2.35
CA GLU A 117 5.00 -11.00 1.15
C GLU A 117 3.51 -10.68 1.29
N GLN A 118 2.90 -11.08 2.41
CA GLN A 118 1.48 -10.84 2.67
C GLN A 118 1.16 -9.34 2.71
N PHE A 119 2.01 -8.53 3.35
CA PHE A 119 1.81 -7.08 3.35
C PHE A 119 1.98 -6.48 1.96
N ALA A 120 2.96 -6.95 1.17
CA ALA A 120 3.14 -6.50 -0.22
C ALA A 120 1.86 -6.76 -1.04
N ILE A 121 1.34 -8.00 -1.02
CA ILE A 121 0.13 -8.39 -1.74
C ILE A 121 -1.09 -7.57 -1.30
N ASP A 122 -1.28 -7.38 0.01
CA ASP A 122 -2.43 -6.64 0.51
C ASP A 122 -2.33 -5.14 0.20
N SER A 123 -1.11 -4.57 0.22
CA SER A 123 -0.88 -3.18 -0.16
C SER A 123 -1.11 -2.94 -1.66
N GLU A 124 -0.63 -3.83 -2.52
CA GLU A 124 -0.89 -3.83 -3.97
C GLU A 124 -2.39 -3.86 -4.26
N SER A 125 -3.10 -4.79 -3.60
CA SER A 125 -4.55 -4.88 -3.71
C SER A 125 -5.26 -3.59 -3.26
N PHE A 126 -4.82 -2.95 -2.17
CA PHE A 126 -5.37 -1.67 -1.73
C PHE A 126 -5.19 -0.57 -2.77
N TYR A 127 -3.99 -0.41 -3.34
CA TYR A 127 -3.73 0.62 -4.35
C TYR A 127 -4.55 0.40 -5.62
N GLU A 128 -4.61 -0.84 -6.13
CA GLU A 128 -5.42 -1.18 -7.30
C GLU A 128 -6.92 -0.95 -7.07
N ILE A 129 -7.45 -1.39 -5.93
CA ILE A 129 -8.85 -1.17 -5.58
C ILE A 129 -9.15 0.33 -5.42
N SER A 130 -8.18 1.13 -4.95
CA SER A 130 -8.33 2.57 -4.82
C SER A 130 -8.48 3.27 -6.17
N LYS A 131 -7.63 2.90 -7.15
CA LYS A 131 -7.75 3.38 -8.54
C LYS A 131 -9.08 2.97 -9.15
N ASN A 132 -9.45 1.70 -9.00
CA ASN A 132 -10.70 1.16 -9.54
C ASN A 132 -11.93 1.83 -8.91
N SER A 133 -11.92 2.06 -7.58
CA SER A 133 -13.01 2.76 -6.89
C SER A 133 -13.16 4.19 -7.37
N SER A 134 -12.03 4.88 -7.60
CA SER A 134 -12.00 6.21 -8.20
C SER A 134 -12.61 6.20 -9.61
N HIS A 135 -12.25 5.23 -10.44
CA HIS A 135 -12.79 5.06 -11.78
C HIS A 135 -14.29 4.70 -11.79
N GLU A 136 -14.75 3.82 -10.90
CA GLU A 136 -16.17 3.48 -10.79
C GLU A 136 -17.02 4.69 -10.39
N LEU A 137 -16.51 5.54 -9.49
CA LEU A 137 -17.14 6.81 -9.15
C LEU A 137 -17.29 7.72 -10.38
N LEU A 138 -16.26 7.82 -11.21
CA LEU A 138 -16.32 8.54 -12.49
C LEU A 138 -17.35 7.93 -13.45
N LEU A 139 -17.42 6.61 -13.58
CA LEU A 139 -18.39 5.94 -14.45
C LEU A 139 -19.83 6.20 -13.99
N LYS A 140 -20.08 6.23 -12.67
CA LYS A 140 -21.40 6.60 -12.13
C LYS A 140 -21.76 8.03 -12.53
N LEU A 141 -20.82 8.96 -12.50
CA LEU A 141 -21.05 10.33 -12.93
C LEU A 141 -21.50 10.43 -14.40
N ARG A 142 -20.96 9.60 -15.30
CA ARG A 142 -21.36 9.55 -16.71
C ARG A 142 -22.81 9.08 -16.95
N GLN A 143 -23.47 8.53 -15.92
CA GLN A 143 -24.88 8.13 -15.99
C GLN A 143 -25.85 9.30 -15.77
N VAL A 144 -25.35 10.50 -15.50
CA VAL A 144 -26.19 11.71 -15.38
C VAL A 144 -26.95 11.97 -16.70
N PRO A 145 -28.28 12.16 -16.65
CA PRO A 145 -29.10 12.28 -17.87
C PRO A 145 -28.64 13.42 -18.79
N THR A 146 -28.46 13.11 -20.07
CA THR A 146 -27.99 14.05 -21.11
C THR A 146 -29.07 15.01 -21.63
N ALA A 147 -30.34 14.75 -21.29
CA ALA A 147 -31.50 15.58 -21.65
C ALA A 147 -31.64 16.80 -20.72
N GLN A 148 -30.62 17.66 -20.68
CA GLN A 148 -30.60 18.91 -19.90
C GLN A 148 -30.64 20.14 -20.82
N PRO A 149 -31.10 21.31 -20.34
CA PRO A 149 -30.98 22.57 -21.06
C PRO A 149 -29.52 22.87 -21.46
N THR A 150 -29.31 23.52 -22.61
CA THR A 150 -27.98 23.72 -23.21
C THR A 150 -26.94 24.30 -22.24
N LEU A 151 -27.31 25.30 -21.43
CA LEU A 151 -26.41 25.91 -20.45
C LEU A 151 -25.96 24.91 -19.38
N VAL A 152 -26.88 24.10 -18.87
CA VAL A 152 -26.61 23.07 -17.85
C VAL A 152 -25.71 21.98 -18.42
N LYS A 153 -25.94 21.62 -19.69
CA LYS A 153 -25.13 20.64 -20.41
C LYS A 153 -23.66 21.09 -20.51
N VAL A 154 -23.41 22.36 -20.87
CA VAL A 154 -22.04 22.90 -20.95
C VAL A 154 -21.34 22.88 -19.60
N LEU A 155 -22.02 23.32 -18.53
CA LEU A 155 -21.44 23.31 -17.17
C LEU A 155 -21.08 21.90 -16.69
N LEU A 156 -21.92 20.91 -17.00
CA LEU A 156 -21.63 19.51 -16.71
C LEU A 156 -20.45 18.98 -17.51
N THR A 157 -20.38 19.29 -18.81
CA THR A 157 -19.25 18.87 -19.66
C THR A 157 -17.93 19.37 -19.09
N ASN A 158 -17.86 20.65 -18.69
CA ASN A 158 -16.65 21.19 -18.07
C ASN A 158 -16.34 20.51 -16.73
N TYR A 159 -17.36 20.30 -15.89
CA TYR A 159 -17.18 19.62 -14.61
C TYR A 159 -16.70 18.16 -14.77
N PHE A 160 -17.21 17.45 -15.77
CA PHE A 160 -16.78 16.09 -16.07
C PHE A 160 -15.36 16.05 -16.61
N ALA A 161 -14.98 16.99 -17.49
CA ALA A 161 -13.60 17.10 -17.97
C ALA A 161 -12.61 17.32 -16.82
N GLU A 162 -12.91 18.22 -15.88
CA GLU A 162 -12.07 18.46 -14.71
C GLU A 162 -11.98 17.24 -13.78
N MET A 163 -13.10 16.54 -13.55
CA MET A 163 -13.06 15.30 -12.77
C MET A 163 -12.26 14.20 -13.50
N GLU A 164 -12.44 14.03 -14.80
CA GLU A 164 -11.67 13.06 -15.60
C GLU A 164 -10.17 13.34 -15.49
N PHE A 165 -9.77 14.60 -15.61
CA PHE A 165 -8.38 15.02 -15.41
C PHE A 165 -7.87 14.69 -14.01
N PHE A 166 -8.66 14.98 -12.96
CA PHE A 166 -8.34 14.60 -11.59
C PHE A 166 -8.12 13.09 -11.44
N HIS A 167 -8.99 12.25 -12.02
CA HIS A 167 -8.88 10.78 -11.91
C HIS A 167 -7.63 10.21 -12.59
N VAL A 168 -7.18 10.83 -13.68
CA VAL A 168 -5.92 10.47 -14.35
C VAL A 168 -4.75 10.76 -13.42
N LEU A 169 -4.63 12.00 -12.92
CA LEU A 169 -3.56 12.38 -12.01
C LEU A 169 -3.57 11.55 -10.72
N PHE A 170 -4.77 11.30 -10.17
CA PHE A 170 -4.92 10.45 -8.99
C PHE A 170 -4.35 9.07 -9.25
N SER A 171 -4.68 8.44 -10.38
CA SER A 171 -4.16 7.11 -10.72
C SER A 171 -2.63 7.11 -10.84
N GLU A 172 -2.05 8.13 -11.48
CA GLU A 172 -0.60 8.25 -11.64
C GLU A 172 0.13 8.36 -10.29
N VAL A 173 -0.36 9.21 -9.38
CA VAL A 173 0.22 9.36 -8.02
C VAL A 173 0.09 8.06 -7.21
N ILE A 174 -1.02 7.32 -7.37
CA ILE A 174 -1.21 6.04 -6.70
C ILE A 174 -0.32 4.95 -7.28
N ASP A 175 -0.08 4.93 -8.60
CA ASP A 175 0.87 4.01 -9.22
C ASP A 175 2.28 4.21 -8.70
N GLU A 176 2.71 5.46 -8.48
CA GLU A 176 4.02 5.75 -7.89
C GLU A 176 4.13 5.22 -6.45
N ALA A 177 3.11 5.47 -5.62
CA ALA A 177 3.08 4.94 -4.25
C ALA A 177 3.05 3.40 -4.22
N LEU A 178 2.32 2.78 -5.16
CA LEU A 178 2.24 1.33 -5.35
C LEU A 178 3.60 0.75 -5.69
N GLU A 179 4.24 1.23 -6.76
CA GLU A 179 5.52 0.72 -7.25
C GLU A 179 6.55 0.78 -6.12
N TYR A 180 6.68 1.93 -5.47
CA TYR A 180 7.65 2.09 -4.40
C TYR A 180 7.38 1.14 -3.22
N THR A 181 6.15 1.11 -2.71
CA THR A 181 5.81 0.34 -1.51
C THR A 181 5.99 -1.15 -1.76
N THR A 182 5.44 -1.66 -2.87
CA THR A 182 5.39 -3.10 -3.15
C THR A 182 6.77 -3.63 -3.53
N GLU A 183 7.55 -2.91 -4.34
CA GLU A 183 8.90 -3.33 -4.71
C GLU A 183 9.85 -3.30 -3.52
N THR A 184 9.75 -2.30 -2.63
CA THR A 184 10.53 -2.27 -1.37
C THR A 184 10.22 -3.49 -0.50
N LEU A 185 8.93 -3.80 -0.30
CA LEU A 185 8.52 -4.94 0.52
C LEU A 185 8.95 -6.28 -0.09
N ARG A 186 8.83 -6.43 -1.41
CA ARG A 186 9.30 -7.62 -2.15
C ARG A 186 10.82 -7.78 -2.09
N ALA A 187 11.59 -6.70 -2.18
CA ALA A 187 13.03 -6.74 -2.05
C ALA A 187 13.45 -7.22 -0.65
N ILE A 188 12.85 -6.65 0.41
CA ILE A 188 13.11 -7.07 1.79
C ILE A 188 12.69 -8.53 2.02
N GLN A 189 11.55 -8.94 1.47
CA GLN A 189 11.07 -10.33 1.51
C GLN A 189 12.10 -11.30 0.93
N LYS A 190 12.61 -11.03 -0.27
CA LYS A 190 13.63 -11.85 -0.94
C LYS A 190 14.91 -11.91 -0.12
N LEU A 191 15.36 -10.77 0.42
CA LEU A 191 16.54 -10.70 1.26
C LEU A 191 16.40 -11.60 2.50
N PHE A 192 15.28 -11.50 3.21
CA PHE A 192 15.02 -12.29 4.42
C PHE A 192 14.90 -13.78 4.11
N PHE A 193 14.23 -14.12 3.00
CA PHE A 193 14.11 -15.50 2.54
C PHE A 193 15.48 -16.08 2.17
N ASN A 194 16.26 -15.41 1.32
CA ASN A 194 17.58 -15.87 0.89
C ASN A 194 18.54 -16.03 2.06
N TYR A 195 18.48 -15.11 3.04
CA TYR A 195 19.27 -15.22 4.26
C TYR A 195 18.85 -16.43 5.10
N ALA A 196 17.55 -16.65 5.30
CA ALA A 196 17.03 -17.80 6.03
C ALA A 196 17.42 -19.13 5.35
N ASP A 197 17.34 -19.17 4.02
CA ASP A 197 17.67 -20.31 3.19
C ASP A 197 19.16 -20.65 3.26
N THR A 198 20.02 -19.64 3.16
CA THR A 198 21.46 -19.79 3.35
C THR A 198 21.78 -20.36 4.74
N GLN A 199 21.15 -19.84 5.80
CA GLN A 199 21.34 -20.36 7.16
C GLN A 199 20.90 -21.82 7.29
N SER A 200 19.72 -22.16 6.77
CA SER A 200 19.16 -23.50 6.79
C SER A 200 20.05 -24.49 6.06
N LEU A 201 20.51 -24.12 4.86
CA LEU A 201 21.42 -24.91 4.04
C LEU A 201 22.75 -25.15 4.75
N ILE A 202 23.28 -24.16 5.47
CA ILE A 202 24.50 -24.33 6.26
C ILE A 202 24.28 -25.30 7.42
N LEU A 203 23.18 -25.14 8.16
CA LEU A 203 22.86 -26.03 9.29
C LEU A 203 22.61 -27.48 8.85
N GLN A 204 22.11 -27.71 7.63
CA GLN A 204 21.77 -29.04 7.12
C GLN A 204 22.91 -29.69 6.32
N ASN A 205 23.53 -28.95 5.39
CA ASN A 205 24.46 -29.48 4.38
C ASN A 205 25.92 -29.16 4.70
N TRP A 206 26.20 -28.00 5.30
CA TRP A 206 27.56 -27.62 5.70
C TRP A 206 27.79 -28.08 7.12
N LYS A 207 28.09 -29.38 7.28
CA LYS A 207 28.28 -30.03 8.57
C LYS A 207 29.18 -29.18 9.50
N LEU A 208 28.55 -28.45 10.42
CA LEU A 208 29.21 -27.69 11.47
C LEU A 208 29.70 -28.70 12.51
N LYS A 209 30.94 -28.55 12.98
CA LYS A 209 31.43 -29.29 14.14
C LYS A 209 30.56 -28.93 15.33
N LEU A 210 29.92 -29.92 15.94
CA LEU A 210 29.01 -29.71 17.08
C LEU A 210 29.75 -29.51 18.41
N SER A 211 30.99 -29.03 18.36
CA SER A 211 31.70 -28.61 19.56
C SER A 211 31.13 -27.28 20.04
N LEU A 212 31.12 -27.07 21.37
CA LEU A 212 30.59 -25.86 21.98
C LEU A 212 31.25 -24.58 21.41
N GLU A 213 32.55 -24.63 21.15
CA GLU A 213 33.32 -23.54 20.57
C GLU A 213 32.85 -23.18 19.16
N CYS A 214 32.66 -24.16 18.29
CA CYS A 214 32.19 -23.94 16.92
C CYS A 214 30.74 -23.48 16.87
N CYS A 215 29.87 -24.04 17.72
CA CYS A 215 28.50 -23.55 17.86
C CYS A 215 28.46 -22.10 18.36
N LYS A 216 29.33 -21.72 19.31
CA LYS A 216 29.41 -20.34 19.79
C LYS A 216 29.90 -19.37 18.70
N LEU A 217 31.00 -19.70 18.01
CA LEU A 217 31.54 -18.88 16.92
C LEU A 217 30.52 -18.65 15.81
N TYR A 218 29.78 -19.68 15.42
CA TYR A 218 28.75 -19.55 14.40
C TYR A 218 27.53 -18.76 14.91
N ALA A 219 27.14 -18.91 16.19
CA ALA A 219 26.06 -18.15 16.78
C ALA A 219 26.37 -16.64 16.82
N ASP A 220 27.60 -16.28 17.22
CA ASP A 220 28.07 -14.89 17.25
C ASP A 220 28.09 -14.29 15.84
N PHE A 221 28.56 -15.07 14.84
CA PHE A 221 28.51 -14.69 13.42
C PHE A 221 27.08 -14.43 12.95
N LEU A 222 26.16 -15.35 13.22
CA LEU A 222 24.75 -15.21 12.86
C LEU A 222 24.08 -14.04 13.60
N GLN A 223 24.41 -13.79 14.86
CA GLN A 223 23.91 -12.65 15.61
C GLN A 223 24.33 -11.33 14.96
N TYR A 224 25.61 -11.20 14.62
CA TYR A 224 26.14 -10.01 13.96
C TYR A 224 25.48 -9.75 12.61
N TYR A 225 25.46 -10.75 11.72
CA TYR A 225 24.90 -10.57 10.37
C TYR A 225 23.38 -10.44 10.36
N SER A 226 22.67 -11.11 11.26
CA SER A 226 21.21 -10.92 11.40
C SER A 226 20.87 -9.49 11.83
N ALA A 227 21.67 -8.90 12.72
CA ALA A 227 21.50 -7.51 13.12
C ALA A 227 21.80 -6.53 11.97
N GLN A 228 22.85 -6.80 11.17
CA GLN A 228 23.21 -5.97 10.02
C GLN A 228 22.15 -6.02 8.91
N ILE A 229 21.70 -7.22 8.53
CA ILE A 229 20.65 -7.42 7.52
C ILE A 229 19.36 -6.74 7.96
N PHE A 230 18.97 -6.91 9.24
CA PHE A 230 17.80 -6.23 9.78
C PHE A 230 17.94 -4.71 9.76
N LYS A 231 19.11 -4.15 10.13
CA LYS A 231 19.34 -2.70 10.06
C LYS A 231 19.29 -2.17 8.63
N CYS A 232 19.94 -2.84 7.69
CA CYS A 232 20.00 -2.45 6.28
C CYS A 232 18.61 -2.43 5.63
N ALA A 233 17.82 -3.49 5.86
CA ALA A 233 16.55 -3.68 5.16
C ALA A 233 15.33 -3.15 5.93
N ALA A 234 15.29 -3.30 7.26
CA ALA A 234 14.10 -3.05 8.05
C ALA A 234 14.10 -1.71 8.82
N VAL A 235 15.26 -1.07 9.03
CA VAL A 235 15.28 0.20 9.80
C VAL A 235 15.05 1.41 8.90
N ASP A 236 15.69 1.49 7.74
CA ASP A 236 15.51 2.67 6.88
C ASP A 236 14.42 2.46 5.82
N GLN A 237 14.51 1.37 5.08
CA GLN A 237 13.67 1.15 3.89
C GLN A 237 12.24 0.79 4.25
N LEU A 238 12.07 -0.11 5.23
CA LEU A 238 10.74 -0.49 5.69
C LEU A 238 9.98 0.64 6.39
N ASN A 239 10.65 1.43 7.23
CA ASN A 239 10.01 2.58 7.88
C ASN A 239 9.49 3.57 6.84
N PHE A 240 10.27 3.77 5.78
CA PHE A 240 9.85 4.62 4.70
C PHE A 240 8.69 4.03 3.88
N ALA A 241 8.70 2.73 3.58
CA ALA A 241 7.58 2.07 2.93
C ALA A 241 6.29 2.16 3.78
N TYR A 242 6.40 2.04 5.11
CA TYR A 242 5.29 2.28 6.03
C TYR A 242 4.78 3.71 5.99
N ASP A 243 5.69 4.69 5.97
CA ASP A 243 5.38 6.10 5.88
C ASP A 243 4.62 6.44 4.58
N ILE A 244 5.12 5.97 3.44
CA ILE A 244 4.44 6.16 2.14
C ILE A 244 3.07 5.51 2.15
N TYR A 245 2.98 4.26 2.57
CA TYR A 245 1.72 3.54 2.64
C TYR A 245 0.71 4.28 3.53
N ALA A 246 1.09 4.68 4.75
CA ALA A 246 0.18 5.31 5.70
C ALA A 246 -0.31 6.70 5.23
N VAL A 247 0.58 7.52 4.69
CA VAL A 247 0.20 8.84 4.16
C VAL A 247 -0.69 8.68 2.93
N THR A 248 -0.40 7.73 2.06
CA THR A 248 -1.23 7.44 0.88
C THR A 248 -2.61 6.93 1.30
N GLU A 249 -2.69 5.98 2.23
CA GLU A 249 -3.97 5.45 2.76
C GLU A 249 -4.88 6.57 3.27
N ILE A 250 -4.34 7.48 4.10
CA ILE A 250 -5.10 8.59 4.68
C ILE A 250 -5.63 9.52 3.59
N ASN A 251 -4.78 9.89 2.63
CA ASN A 251 -5.15 10.80 1.55
C ASN A 251 -6.15 10.17 0.58
N VAL A 252 -5.93 8.92 0.18
CA VAL A 252 -6.85 8.15 -0.68
C VAL A 252 -8.22 8.04 -0.03
N LYS A 253 -8.30 7.67 1.26
CA LYS A 253 -9.56 7.58 2.00
C LYS A 253 -10.30 8.92 2.01
N TYR A 254 -9.58 10.02 2.18
CA TYR A 254 -10.16 11.36 2.11
C TYR A 254 -10.66 11.68 0.70
N ILE A 255 -9.82 11.49 -0.32
CA ILE A 255 -10.11 11.80 -1.72
C ILE A 255 -11.34 11.03 -2.21
N ILE A 256 -11.39 9.71 -2.00
CA ILE A 256 -12.52 8.86 -2.44
C ILE A 256 -13.83 9.30 -1.78
N LYS A 257 -13.81 9.64 -0.49
CA LYS A 257 -14.98 10.17 0.22
C LYS A 257 -15.43 11.53 -0.32
N GLN A 258 -14.48 12.39 -0.65
CA GLN A 258 -14.74 13.71 -1.23
C GLN A 258 -15.28 13.64 -2.67
N LEU A 259 -14.83 12.66 -3.45
CA LEU A 259 -15.36 12.36 -4.79
C LEU A 259 -16.81 11.85 -4.70
N GLU A 260 -17.08 10.88 -3.83
CA GLU A 260 -18.44 10.39 -3.58
C GLU A 260 -19.39 11.54 -3.22
N PHE A 261 -18.99 12.40 -2.28
CA PHE A 261 -19.81 13.53 -1.86
C PHE A 261 -20.15 14.47 -3.02
N ARG A 262 -19.18 14.76 -3.91
CA ARG A 262 -19.40 15.61 -5.09
C ARG A 262 -20.33 14.95 -6.10
N ILE A 263 -20.14 13.66 -6.37
CA ILE A 263 -21.02 12.88 -7.24
C ILE A 263 -22.45 12.87 -6.69
N GLN A 264 -22.64 12.64 -5.39
CA GLN A 264 -23.94 12.73 -4.73
C GLN A 264 -24.57 14.12 -4.88
N ARG A 265 -23.79 15.20 -4.73
CA ARG A 265 -24.27 16.58 -4.94
C ARG A 265 -24.75 16.80 -6.36
N ILE A 266 -24.06 16.26 -7.35
CA ILE A 266 -24.45 16.33 -8.77
C ILE A 266 -25.75 15.58 -8.99
N PHE A 267 -25.88 14.34 -8.51
CA PHE A 267 -27.15 13.60 -8.62
C PHE A 267 -28.32 14.32 -7.93
N ASN A 268 -28.12 14.84 -6.72
CA ASN A 268 -29.13 15.60 -5.98
C ASN A 268 -29.55 16.88 -6.72
N CYS A 269 -28.64 17.48 -7.49
CA CYS A 269 -28.91 18.61 -8.36
C CYS A 269 -29.89 18.29 -9.49
N PHE A 270 -29.86 17.07 -10.03
CA PHE A 270 -30.75 16.64 -11.11
C PHE A 270 -32.07 16.06 -10.62
N MET A 271 -32.07 15.45 -9.43
CA MET A 271 -33.27 14.86 -8.85
C MET A 271 -34.30 15.91 -8.39
N ILE A 272 -33.83 17.12 -8.06
CA ILE A 272 -34.67 18.20 -7.55
C ILE A 272 -34.66 19.30 -8.59
N LYS A 273 -35.78 19.53 -9.27
CA LYS A 273 -35.95 20.48 -10.40
C LYS A 273 -35.68 21.97 -10.07
N SER A 274 -34.98 22.29 -8.97
CA SER A 274 -34.59 23.63 -8.54
C SER A 274 -33.09 23.88 -8.79
N PHE A 275 -32.72 24.05 -10.07
CA PHE A 275 -31.33 24.26 -10.50
C PHE A 275 -30.67 25.52 -9.89
N THR A 276 -31.46 26.57 -9.62
CA THR A 276 -30.98 27.94 -9.36
C THR A 276 -30.25 28.16 -8.03
N ILE A 277 -30.49 27.34 -6.99
CA ILE A 277 -29.86 27.53 -5.67
C ILE A 277 -28.89 26.39 -5.34
N ARG A 278 -29.22 25.14 -5.69
CA ARG A 278 -28.47 23.96 -5.23
C ARG A 278 -27.27 23.58 -6.10
N CYS A 279 -27.19 24.09 -7.33
CA CYS A 279 -26.19 23.67 -8.32
C CYS A 279 -25.16 24.75 -8.65
N LYS A 280 -25.04 25.78 -7.81
CA LYS A 280 -24.08 26.90 -7.99
C LYS A 280 -22.62 26.45 -8.12
N PHE A 281 -22.28 25.28 -7.58
CA PHE A 281 -20.93 24.72 -7.69
C PHE A 281 -20.55 24.32 -9.13
N LEU A 282 -21.52 24.02 -10.00
CA LEU A 282 -21.27 23.73 -11.41
C LEU A 282 -20.76 24.94 -12.18
N ASN A 283 -20.93 26.17 -11.64
CA ASN A 283 -20.44 27.39 -12.28
C ASN A 283 -18.90 27.49 -12.29
N SER A 284 -18.21 26.75 -11.42
CA SER A 284 -16.74 26.70 -11.37
C SER A 284 -16.31 25.34 -10.85
N ALA A 285 -16.07 24.42 -11.79
CA ALA A 285 -15.55 23.08 -11.50
C ALA A 285 -14.18 23.15 -10.81
N GLU A 286 -13.29 23.99 -11.32
CA GLU A 286 -11.97 24.28 -10.75
C GLU A 286 -12.07 24.61 -9.25
N ARG A 287 -12.94 25.56 -8.86
CA ARG A 287 -13.08 25.97 -7.46
C ARG A 287 -13.68 24.87 -6.57
N ASP A 288 -14.62 24.06 -7.09
CA ASP A 288 -15.20 22.96 -6.31
C ASP A 288 -14.21 21.79 -6.13
N LEU A 289 -13.29 21.60 -7.09
CA LEU A 289 -12.26 20.56 -7.07
C LEU A 289 -10.91 21.03 -6.50
N GLU A 290 -10.70 22.32 -6.31
CA GLU A 290 -9.44 22.93 -5.84
C GLU A 290 -8.84 22.20 -4.63
N ASN A 291 -9.64 21.96 -3.59
CA ASN A 291 -9.18 21.25 -2.39
C ASN A 291 -8.73 19.81 -2.66
N LEU A 292 -9.33 19.13 -3.64
CA LEU A 292 -8.92 17.78 -4.05
C LEU A 292 -7.57 17.82 -4.77
N PHE A 293 -7.40 18.76 -5.71
CA PHE A 293 -6.13 18.97 -6.39
C PHE A 293 -5.01 19.37 -5.42
N ILE A 294 -5.28 20.26 -4.46
CA ILE A 294 -4.31 20.61 -3.41
C ILE A 294 -3.91 19.37 -2.63
N LYS A 295 -4.87 18.54 -2.19
CA LYS A 295 -4.57 17.32 -1.43
C LYS A 295 -3.79 16.29 -2.24
N LEU A 296 -4.10 16.15 -3.53
CA LEU A 296 -3.37 15.26 -4.41
C LEU A 296 -1.94 15.76 -4.65
N ASN A 297 -1.77 17.07 -4.86
CA ASN A 297 -0.45 17.69 -5.03
C ASN A 297 0.38 17.62 -3.73
N GLU A 298 -0.22 17.79 -2.55
CA GLU A 298 0.47 17.56 -1.27
C GLU A 298 0.99 16.12 -1.15
N LEU A 299 0.21 15.13 -1.61
CA LEU A 299 0.61 13.74 -1.64
C LEU A 299 1.74 13.51 -2.66
N GLU A 300 1.60 14.02 -3.87
CA GLU A 300 2.64 13.95 -4.92
C GLU A 300 3.95 14.58 -4.41
N MET A 301 3.90 15.79 -3.86
CA MET A 301 5.06 16.47 -3.27
C MET A 301 5.68 15.64 -2.13
N TYR A 302 4.85 14.99 -1.30
CA TYR A 302 5.34 14.12 -0.25
C TYR A 302 6.10 12.92 -0.81
N LEU A 303 5.53 12.23 -1.81
CA LEU A 303 6.16 11.11 -2.50
C LEU A 303 7.46 11.57 -3.17
N ASP A 304 7.41 12.68 -3.91
CA ASP A 304 8.55 13.32 -4.54
C ASP A 304 9.69 13.56 -3.55
N VAL A 305 9.41 14.24 -2.44
CA VAL A 305 10.44 14.54 -1.43
C VAL A 305 10.97 13.27 -0.82
N LYS A 306 10.09 12.34 -0.45
CA LYS A 306 10.48 11.09 0.18
C LYS A 306 11.37 10.29 -0.78
N ILE A 307 10.95 10.08 -2.02
CA ILE A 307 11.61 9.24 -3.02
C ILE A 307 12.89 9.91 -3.55
N LYS A 308 12.88 11.24 -3.80
CA LYS A 308 14.03 11.99 -4.34
C LYS A 308 15.09 12.38 -3.29
N LYS A 309 14.76 12.57 -2.00
CA LYS A 309 15.72 13.08 -0.98
C LYS A 309 16.88 12.11 -0.66
N ARG A 310 16.90 10.89 -1.23
CA ARG A 310 18.06 9.97 -1.18
C ARG A 310 18.87 9.93 -2.49
N SER A 311 18.44 10.63 -3.54
CA SER A 311 19.15 10.81 -4.82
C SER A 311 19.55 12.28 -4.97
N VAL A 312 20.58 12.70 -4.24
CA VAL A 312 21.14 14.05 -4.42
C VAL A 312 21.99 14.06 -5.68
N SER A 313 21.36 14.32 -6.82
CA SER A 313 21.88 15.14 -7.91
C SER A 313 20.85 15.25 -9.03
N ASP A 314 20.34 16.48 -9.20
CA ASP A 314 19.89 17.12 -10.44
C ASP A 314 18.42 17.59 -10.53
N PRO A 315 18.20 18.80 -11.09
CA PRO A 315 16.95 19.52 -10.96
C PRO A 315 15.89 19.06 -11.97
N ILE A 316 14.67 18.98 -11.44
CA ILE A 316 13.35 19.22 -12.03
C ILE A 316 13.39 19.52 -13.55
N PHE A 317 13.21 18.49 -14.37
CA PHE A 317 12.46 18.44 -15.64
C PHE A 317 12.96 17.23 -16.46
N ARG A 318 12.38 16.04 -16.21
CA ARG A 318 12.28 14.87 -17.13
C ARG A 318 11.65 13.67 -16.37
N GLN A 319 10.33 13.67 -16.27
CA GLN A 319 9.55 12.54 -15.74
C GLN A 319 9.35 11.49 -16.84
N LYS A 320 10.20 10.45 -16.85
CA LYS A 320 9.86 9.05 -17.17
C LYS A 320 11.09 8.14 -17.21
N THR A 321 12.27 8.65 -17.59
CA THR A 321 13.50 7.85 -17.72
C THR A 321 14.36 7.83 -16.44
N THR A 322 14.43 8.94 -15.70
CA THR A 322 15.26 9.06 -14.49
C THR A 322 14.68 8.34 -13.27
N TRP A 323 13.39 8.00 -13.31
CA TRP A 323 12.65 7.42 -12.19
C TRP A 323 12.88 5.92 -12.05
N HIS A 324 12.75 5.16 -13.14
CA HIS A 324 13.14 3.75 -13.14
C HIS A 324 14.62 3.58 -12.78
N GLU A 325 15.49 4.55 -13.08
CA GLU A 325 16.90 4.51 -12.65
C GLU A 325 17.06 4.70 -11.14
N ASN A 326 16.30 5.60 -10.51
CA ASN A 326 16.34 5.80 -9.06
C ASN A 326 15.72 4.62 -8.29
N THR A 327 14.58 4.08 -8.76
CA THR A 327 13.96 2.88 -8.18
C THR A 327 14.87 1.65 -8.38
N ARG A 328 15.51 1.49 -9.54
CA ARG A 328 16.52 0.42 -9.76
C ARG A 328 17.74 0.60 -8.88
N LYS A 329 18.27 1.81 -8.74
CA LYS A 329 19.41 2.13 -7.86
C LYS A 329 19.06 1.90 -6.38
N PHE A 330 17.78 2.00 -6.02
CA PHE A 330 17.27 1.72 -4.68
C PHE A 330 17.12 0.21 -4.42
N ILE A 331 16.51 -0.52 -5.35
CA ILE A 331 16.43 -1.99 -5.30
C ILE A 331 17.85 -2.57 -5.22
N SER A 332 18.80 -2.03 -5.99
CA SER A 332 20.20 -2.47 -5.92
C SER A 332 20.83 -2.24 -4.54
N THR A 333 20.49 -1.15 -3.83
CA THR A 333 21.00 -0.95 -2.45
C THR A 333 20.43 -1.91 -1.41
N ILE A 334 19.25 -2.50 -1.64
CA ILE A 334 18.70 -3.56 -0.79
C ILE A 334 19.36 -4.90 -1.14
N ASP A 335 19.63 -5.14 -2.43
CA ASP A 335 20.38 -6.31 -2.88
C ASP A 335 21.82 -6.30 -2.30
N ASP A 336 22.41 -5.12 -2.05
CA ASP A 336 23.71 -4.95 -1.40
C ASP A 336 23.70 -5.27 0.11
N CYS A 337 22.55 -5.49 0.74
CA CYS A 337 22.47 -5.80 2.18
C CYS A 337 23.09 -7.17 2.55
N LEU A 338 23.24 -8.06 1.57
CA LEU A 338 23.98 -9.32 1.69
C LEU A 338 25.28 -9.21 0.89
N PRO A 339 26.46 -9.37 1.52
CA PRO A 339 27.72 -9.35 0.80
C PRO A 339 27.79 -10.43 -0.28
N ILE A 340 28.50 -10.14 -1.37
CA ILE A 340 28.83 -11.13 -2.41
C ILE A 340 29.55 -12.32 -1.75
N ASP A 341 29.18 -13.53 -2.18
CA ASP A 341 29.67 -14.79 -1.63
C ASP A 341 29.39 -14.98 -0.12
N PHE A 342 28.36 -14.34 0.42
CA PHE A 342 27.89 -14.62 1.77
C PHE A 342 27.48 -16.11 1.90
N PRO A 343 27.89 -16.81 2.97
CA PRO A 343 28.66 -16.32 4.11
C PRO A 343 30.17 -16.53 4.00
N ARG A 344 30.66 -17.24 2.97
CA ARG A 344 32.07 -17.69 2.85
C ARG A 344 33.06 -16.52 2.90
N SER A 345 32.73 -15.41 2.25
CA SER A 345 33.58 -14.21 2.22
C SER A 345 33.71 -13.51 3.58
N GLN A 346 32.75 -13.75 4.48
CA GLN A 346 32.61 -13.04 5.75
C GLN A 346 33.00 -13.87 6.98
N MET A 347 33.16 -15.19 6.84
CA MET A 347 33.60 -16.05 7.94
C MET A 347 35.09 -15.80 8.26
N SER A 348 35.42 -15.70 9.55
CA SER A 348 36.80 -15.73 10.03
C SER A 348 37.45 -17.09 9.74
N THR A 349 38.78 -17.15 9.74
CA THR A 349 39.53 -18.40 9.56
C THR A 349 39.10 -19.45 10.59
N ASP A 350 38.98 -19.05 11.86
CA ASP A 350 38.56 -19.94 12.95
C ASP A 350 37.15 -20.51 12.71
N LEU A 351 36.21 -19.69 12.22
CA LEU A 351 34.86 -20.15 11.89
C LEU A 351 34.86 -21.08 10.66
N LYS A 352 35.75 -20.86 9.69
CA LYS A 352 35.90 -21.77 8.53
C LYS A 352 36.36 -23.15 8.97
N GLU A 353 37.32 -23.24 9.89
CA GLU A 353 37.81 -24.51 10.44
C GLU A 353 36.73 -25.30 11.19
N CYS A 354 35.65 -24.63 11.62
CA CYS A 354 34.51 -25.28 12.25
C CYS A 354 33.62 -26.09 11.30
N PHE A 355 33.83 -26.04 9.99
CA PHE A 355 33.08 -26.86 9.03
C PHE A 355 33.91 -28.04 8.53
N PHE A 356 33.32 -29.24 8.49
CA PHE A 356 34.04 -30.49 8.17
C PHE A 356 34.64 -30.56 6.75
N PHE A 357 34.30 -29.62 5.85
CA PHE A 357 34.78 -29.61 4.45
C PHE A 357 35.79 -28.50 4.13
N LEU A 358 35.93 -27.47 4.99
CA LEU A 358 36.85 -26.34 4.71
C LEU A 358 38.32 -26.67 4.98
N ASN A 359 38.62 -27.77 5.69
CA ASN A 359 39.98 -28.23 5.93
C ASN A 359 40.59 -29.04 4.76
N ASN A 360 39.87 -29.25 3.65
CA ASN A 360 40.36 -29.99 2.48
C ASN A 360 40.53 -29.15 1.21
N GLU A 361 40.41 -27.83 1.26
CA GLU A 361 40.78 -26.95 0.13
C GLU A 361 42.04 -26.14 0.45
N LEU A 362 43.15 -26.85 0.68
CA LEU A 362 44.46 -26.34 0.33
C LEU A 362 44.79 -26.91 -1.06
N CYS A 363 44.88 -26.01 -2.03
CA CYS A 363 45.43 -26.17 -3.38
C CYS A 363 44.54 -26.81 -4.45
N SER A 364 44.37 -26.03 -5.54
CA SER A 364 44.01 -26.44 -6.91
C SER A 364 42.53 -26.68 -7.21
N TYR A 365 41.89 -25.72 -7.89
CA TYR A 365 41.61 -25.92 -9.33
C TYR A 365 41.18 -24.60 -9.99
N ASN A 366 42.09 -24.03 -10.78
CA ASN A 366 41.70 -23.38 -12.03
C ASN A 366 41.01 -24.47 -12.87
N ASP A 367 39.73 -24.34 -13.20
CA ASP A 367 39.34 -24.41 -14.60
C ASP A 367 37.87 -24.06 -14.82
N ARG A 368 37.68 -23.28 -15.88
CA ARG A 368 36.42 -23.07 -16.57
C ARG A 368 35.94 -24.41 -17.11
N THR A 369 34.76 -24.87 -16.70
CA THR A 369 33.93 -25.71 -17.58
C THR A 369 32.45 -25.52 -17.25
N LEU A 370 31.71 -25.01 -18.25
CA LEU A 370 30.27 -25.20 -18.33
C LEU A 370 29.95 -26.69 -18.23
N ILE A 371 29.04 -27.07 -17.33
CA ILE A 371 28.32 -28.33 -17.45
C ILE A 371 26.82 -28.03 -17.31
N ASN A 372 26.16 -28.00 -18.47
CA ASN A 372 24.73 -28.22 -18.61
C ASN A 372 24.34 -29.51 -17.89
N VAL A 373 23.41 -29.44 -16.94
CA VAL A 373 22.71 -30.62 -16.45
C VAL A 373 21.24 -30.51 -16.84
N THR A 374 20.92 -31.25 -17.90
CA THR A 374 19.58 -31.56 -18.37
C THR A 374 18.84 -32.33 -17.28
N ILE A 375 17.71 -31.80 -16.80
CA ILE A 375 16.80 -32.50 -15.89
C ILE A 375 15.87 -33.38 -16.75
N ASN A 376 16.09 -34.69 -16.75
CA ASN A 376 15.12 -35.66 -17.25
C ASN A 376 14.10 -35.95 -16.15
N ILE A 377 12.86 -35.51 -16.36
CA ILE A 377 11.68 -35.91 -15.59
C ILE A 377 11.08 -37.11 -16.30
N HIS A 378 11.06 -38.28 -15.65
CA HIS A 378 10.24 -39.40 -16.09
C HIS A 378 8.84 -39.27 -15.47
N ILE A 379 7.85 -39.32 -16.36
CA ILE A 379 6.39 -39.31 -16.13
C ILE A 379 5.94 -40.52 -15.32
#